data_AF-A0AAV0XXV2-F1
#
_entry.id   AF-A0AAV0XXV2-F1
#
_cell.length_a   1.000
_cell.length_b   1.000
_cell.length_c   1.000
_cell.angle_alpha   90.00
_cell.angle_beta   90.00
_cell.angle_gamma   90.00
#
_symmetry.space_group_name_H-M   'P 1'
#
loop_
_entity.id
_entity.type
_entity.pdbx_description
1 polymer ?
#
loop_
_entity_poly.entity_id
_entity_poly.type
_entity_poly.pdbx_seq_one_letter_code
_entity_poly.pdbx_strand_id
1 'polypeptide(L)'
;MGKMKYNNLGRRFSLNTSVLVQGMRNFIHNNTMNEEIQELNLLIKTLPVSTAECERGFSLMNIICSDLRSKLTIKNIGNLMFININGTPLSIWNPTKYVGSWLLQHRSADDKRSRKVEPLEQ
;
A
#
# COMPACT_ATOMS: atom_id res chain seq x y z
N MET A 1 -10.34 -1.47 35.63
CA MET A 1 -10.58 -2.12 34.33
C MET A 1 -10.16 -1.28 33.11
N GLY A 2 -10.48 0.03 33.03
CA GLY A 2 -10.16 0.87 31.86
C GLY A 2 -8.66 1.10 31.56
N LYS A 3 -7.84 1.32 32.60
CA LYS A 3 -6.39 1.55 32.47
C LYS A 3 -5.63 0.43 31.73
N MET A 4 -6.02 -0.83 31.94
CA MET A 4 -5.41 -1.99 31.26
C MET A 4 -5.70 -1.99 29.76
N LYS A 5 -6.88 -1.53 29.33
CA LYS A 5 -7.25 -1.46 27.92
C LYS A 5 -6.38 -0.45 27.16
N TYR A 6 -6.17 0.74 27.73
CA TYR A 6 -5.30 1.76 27.13
C TYR A 6 -3.83 1.33 27.09
N ASN A 7 -3.35 0.62 28.10
CA ASN A 7 -1.99 0.05 28.08
C ASN A 7 -1.81 -1.00 26.98
N ASN A 8 -2.79 -1.89 26.79
CA ASN A 8 -2.74 -2.88 25.71
C ASN A 8 -2.81 -2.21 24.34
N LEU A 9 -3.62 -1.16 24.20
CA LEU A 9 -3.71 -0.36 22.98
C LEU A 9 -2.38 0.32 22.67
N GLY A 10 -1.78 0.99 23.65
CA GLY A 10 -0.50 1.66 23.47
C GLY A 10 0.63 0.67 23.13
N ARG A 11 0.67 -0.51 23.77
CA ARG A 11 1.62 -1.56 23.37
C ARG A 11 1.40 -2.08 21.96
N ARG A 12 0.14 -2.30 21.56
CA ARG A 12 -0.21 -2.85 20.24
C ARG A 12 0.17 -1.90 19.10
N PHE A 13 0.02 -0.61 19.33
CA PHE A 13 0.28 0.44 18.33
C PHE A 13 1.57 1.21 18.59
N SER A 14 2.45 0.70 19.45
CA SER A 14 3.73 1.33 19.81
C SER A 14 3.62 2.79 20.29
N LEU A 15 2.49 3.16 20.91
CA LEU A 15 2.28 4.46 21.51
C LEU A 15 2.81 4.49 22.95
N ASN A 16 3.20 5.68 23.40
CA ASN A 16 3.58 5.88 24.80
C ASN A 16 2.37 5.68 25.72
N THR A 17 2.36 4.58 26.48
CA THR A 17 1.23 4.18 27.32
C THR A 17 0.94 5.13 28.47
N SER A 18 1.98 5.77 29.05
CA SER A 18 1.78 6.71 30.16
C SER A 18 1.12 7.99 29.66
N VAL A 19 1.61 8.53 28.54
CA VAL A 19 1.06 9.71 27.86
C VAL A 19 -0.36 9.43 27.37
N LEU A 20 -0.60 8.26 26.76
CA LEU A 20 -1.93 7.86 26.29
C LEU A 20 -2.97 7.79 27.42
N VAL A 21 -2.61 7.17 28.56
CA VAL A 21 -3.53 7.06 29.70
C VAL A 21 -3.83 8.44 30.29
N GLN A 22 -2.84 9.32 30.37
CA GLN A 22 -3.02 10.67 30.89
C GLN A 22 -3.85 11.53 29.93
N GLY A 23 -3.51 11.52 28.65
CA GLY A 23 -4.23 12.23 27.61
C GLY A 23 -5.69 11.77 27.48
N MET A 24 -5.96 10.46 27.56
CA MET A 24 -7.33 9.94 27.55
C MET A 24 -8.14 10.38 28.78
N ARG A 25 -7.52 10.46 29.97
CA ARG A 25 -8.19 10.99 31.17
C ARG A 25 -8.53 12.46 31.03
N ASN A 26 -7.58 13.26 30.53
CA ASN A 26 -7.77 14.68 30.29
C ASN A 26 -8.88 14.91 29.26
N PHE A 27 -8.92 14.11 28.20
CA PHE A 27 -9.97 14.16 27.18
C PHE A 27 -11.35 13.82 27.75
N ILE A 28 -11.48 12.77 28.55
CA ILE A 28 -12.78 12.40 29.16
C ILE A 28 -13.27 13.49 30.11
N HIS A 29 -12.38 14.15 30.86
CA HIS A 29 -12.74 15.14 31.86
C HIS A 29 -13.04 16.53 31.26
N ASN A 30 -12.20 16.97 30.31
CA ASN A 30 -12.25 18.34 29.77
C ASN A 30 -12.76 18.40 28.33
N ASN A 31 -13.10 17.26 27.71
CA ASN A 31 -13.49 17.13 26.30
C ASN A 31 -12.53 17.84 25.33
N THR A 32 -11.25 17.92 25.69
CA THR A 32 -10.25 18.71 24.97
C THR A 32 -9.22 17.80 24.32
N MET A 33 -8.92 18.06 23.04
CA MET A 33 -7.95 17.32 22.26
C MET A 33 -6.54 17.81 22.54
N ASN A 34 -5.80 17.09 23.39
CA ASN A 34 -4.43 17.43 23.74
C ASN A 34 -3.41 16.80 22.76
N GLU A 35 -2.19 17.35 22.71
CA GLU A 35 -1.05 16.78 21.98
C GLU A 35 -0.83 15.29 22.32
N GLU A 36 -1.03 14.93 23.59
CA GLU A 36 -0.92 13.57 24.14
C GLU A 36 -1.81 12.51 23.45
N ILE A 37 -2.92 12.92 22.83
CA ILE A 37 -3.86 12.02 22.13
C ILE A 37 -3.94 12.28 20.62
N GLN A 38 -3.15 13.23 20.10
CA GLN A 38 -3.11 13.48 18.67
C GLN A 38 -2.58 12.27 17.89
N GLU A 39 -1.55 11.59 18.40
CA GLU A 39 -1.02 10.37 17.78
C GLU A 39 -2.09 9.27 17.71
N LEU A 40 -2.86 9.09 18.78
CA LEU A 40 -3.98 8.15 18.81
C LEU A 40 -5.06 8.53 17.78
N ASN A 41 -5.36 9.82 17.63
CA ASN A 41 -6.35 10.30 16.67
C ASN A 41 -5.92 10.09 15.22
N LEU A 42 -4.64 10.37 14.91
CA LEU A 42 -4.08 10.09 13.61
C LEU A 42 -4.16 8.60 13.30
N LEU A 43 -3.79 7.75 14.25
CA LEU A 43 -3.93 6.31 14.12
C LEU A 43 -5.37 5.90 13.83
N ILE A 44 -6.35 6.37 14.62
CA ILE A 44 -7.77 6.05 14.41
C ILE A 44 -8.22 6.46 13.00
N LYS A 45 -7.80 7.63 12.51
CA LYS A 45 -8.13 8.12 11.16
C LYS A 45 -7.50 7.30 10.04
N THR A 46 -6.40 6.58 10.31
CA THR A 46 -5.76 5.68 9.33
C THR A 46 -6.37 4.28 9.30
N LEU A 47 -7.17 3.92 10.31
CA LEU A 47 -7.80 2.60 10.33
C LEU A 47 -8.91 2.53 9.27
N PRO A 48 -8.87 1.54 8.36
CA PRO A 48 -9.96 1.35 7.43
C PRO A 48 -11.22 0.97 8.20
N VAL A 49 -12.29 1.74 8.00
CA VAL A 49 -13.57 1.56 8.72
C VAL A 49 -14.42 0.44 8.09
N SER A 50 -14.11 0.05 6.85
CA SER A 50 -14.92 -0.90 6.06
C SER A 50 -14.07 -1.96 5.37
N THR A 51 -14.63 -3.16 5.23
CA THR A 51 -14.07 -4.24 4.40
C THR A 51 -14.22 -3.98 2.91
N ALA A 52 -15.01 -2.98 2.50
CA ALA A 52 -15.20 -2.62 1.10
C ALA A 52 -13.89 -2.28 0.37
N GLU A 53 -12.93 -1.67 1.05
CA GLU A 53 -11.60 -1.39 0.49
C GLU A 53 -10.84 -2.69 0.18
N CYS A 54 -10.97 -3.71 1.04
CA CYS A 54 -10.39 -5.03 0.81
C CYS A 54 -11.08 -5.75 -0.36
N GLU A 55 -12.41 -5.70 -0.43
CA GLU A 55 -13.21 -6.31 -1.51
C GLU A 55 -12.87 -5.67 -2.86
N ARG A 56 -12.68 -4.35 -2.90
CA ARG A 56 -12.17 -3.63 -4.08
C ARG A 56 -10.79 -4.16 -4.50
N GLY A 57 -9.90 -4.40 -3.52
CA GLY A 57 -8.58 -5.01 -3.76
C GLY A 57 -8.67 -6.42 -4.36
N PHE A 58 -9.60 -7.26 -3.87
CA PHE A 58 -9.81 -8.60 -4.44
C PHE A 58 -10.41 -8.56 -5.84
N SER A 59 -11.35 -7.67 -6.11
CA SER A 59 -11.88 -7.47 -7.46
C SER A 59 -10.77 -7.07 -8.44
N LEU A 60 -9.91 -6.14 -8.03
CA LEU A 60 -8.73 -5.74 -8.80
C LEU A 60 -7.76 -6.91 -9.01
N MET A 61 -7.55 -7.74 -7.99
CA MET A 61 -6.73 -8.94 -8.10
C MET A 61 -7.30 -9.91 -9.16
N ASN A 62 -8.62 -10.06 -9.27
CA ASN A 62 -9.24 -10.90 -10.29
C ASN A 62 -9.02 -10.34 -11.71
N ILE A 63 -9.08 -9.02 -11.90
CA ILE A 63 -8.70 -8.36 -13.16
C ILE A 63 -7.24 -8.64 -13.48
N ILE A 64 -6.40 -8.60 -12.44
CA ILE A 64 -4.97 -8.82 -12.60
C ILE A 64 -4.69 -10.29 -12.98
N CYS A 65 -5.25 -11.23 -12.25
CA CYS A 65 -5.10 -12.66 -12.43
C CYS A 65 -6.11 -13.22 -13.44
N SER A 66 -6.22 -12.60 -14.62
CA SER A 66 -6.99 -13.16 -15.73
C SER A 66 -6.35 -14.43 -16.28
N ASP A 67 -7.10 -15.28 -17.00
CA ASP A 67 -6.62 -16.54 -17.58
C ASP A 67 -5.39 -16.36 -18.48
N LEU A 68 -5.30 -15.24 -19.22
CA LEU A 68 -4.15 -14.87 -20.04
C LEU A 68 -2.88 -14.58 -19.23
N ARG A 69 -3.05 -14.19 -17.96
CA ARG A 69 -1.99 -13.83 -17.01
C ARG A 69 -1.78 -14.84 -15.88
N SER A 70 -2.29 -16.05 -16.04
CA SER A 70 -2.22 -17.16 -15.07
C SER A 70 -0.80 -17.57 -14.64
N LYS A 71 0.24 -17.12 -15.36
CA LYS A 71 1.65 -17.45 -15.08
C LYS A 71 2.40 -16.40 -14.26
N LEU A 72 1.75 -15.35 -13.74
CA LEU A 72 2.47 -14.38 -12.91
C LEU A 72 2.87 -14.96 -11.55
N THR A 73 4.08 -14.62 -11.13
CA THR A 73 4.51 -14.88 -9.76
C THR A 73 3.72 -14.02 -8.77
N ILE A 74 3.57 -14.52 -7.54
CA ILE A 74 2.91 -13.78 -6.45
C ILE A 74 3.56 -12.40 -6.24
N LYS A 75 4.89 -12.31 -6.36
CA LYS A 75 5.63 -11.05 -6.29
C LYS A 75 5.16 -10.04 -7.34
N ASN A 76 5.00 -10.49 -8.58
CA ASN A 76 4.56 -9.63 -9.67
C ASN A 76 3.09 -9.21 -9.49
N ILE A 77 2.23 -10.12 -9.05
CA ILE A 77 0.83 -9.81 -8.71
C ILE A 77 0.78 -8.72 -7.62
N GLY A 78 1.55 -8.89 -6.54
CA GLY A 78 1.65 -7.90 -5.46
C GLY A 78 2.12 -6.53 -5.96
N ASN A 79 3.16 -6.49 -6.80
CA ASN A 79 3.65 -5.24 -7.39
C ASN A 79 2.57 -4.55 -8.25
N LEU A 80 1.83 -5.30 -9.06
CA LEU A 80 0.75 -4.76 -9.88
C LEU A 80 -0.42 -4.27 -9.04
N MET A 81 -0.81 -4.99 -7.99
CA MET A 81 -1.82 -4.52 -7.05
C MET A 81 -1.38 -3.23 -6.37
N PHE A 82 -0.12 -3.15 -5.93
CA PHE A 82 0.43 -1.94 -5.31
C PHE A 82 0.34 -0.73 -6.23
N ILE A 83 0.74 -0.88 -7.49
CA ILE A 83 0.66 0.19 -8.50
C ILE A 83 -0.80 0.59 -8.77
N ASN A 84 -1.72 -0.37 -8.86
CA ASN A 84 -3.13 -0.05 -9.15
C ASN A 84 -3.86 0.60 -7.96
N ILE A 85 -3.49 0.24 -6.72
CA ILE A 85 -4.11 0.80 -5.51
C ILE A 85 -3.53 2.18 -5.17
N ASN A 86 -2.21 2.35 -5.27
CA ASN A 86 -1.52 3.56 -4.80
C ASN A 86 -1.04 4.47 -5.93
N GLY A 87 -1.01 3.97 -7.17
CA GLY A 87 -0.49 4.71 -8.31
C GLY A 87 -1.40 5.88 -8.70
N THR A 88 -0.78 6.89 -9.30
CA THR A 88 -1.51 8.00 -9.91
C THR A 88 -2.39 7.48 -11.06
N PRO A 89 -3.60 8.04 -11.25
CA PRO A 89 -4.40 7.76 -12.43
C PRO A 89 -3.59 7.93 -13.71
N LEU A 90 -3.81 7.05 -14.69
CA LEU A 90 -3.10 7.06 -15.96
C LEU A 90 -3.21 8.40 -16.70
N SER A 91 -4.32 9.14 -16.49
CA SER A 91 -4.56 10.46 -17.09
C SER A 91 -3.56 11.53 -16.65
N ILE A 92 -3.00 11.41 -15.45
CA ILE A 92 -2.03 12.37 -14.89
C ILE A 92 -0.64 11.77 -14.72
N TRP A 93 -0.47 10.49 -15.06
CA TRP A 93 0.80 9.80 -14.91
C TRP A 93 1.77 10.25 -16.00
N ASN A 94 2.94 10.75 -15.59
CA ASN A 94 4.03 11.10 -16.50
C ASN A 94 5.06 9.96 -16.59
N PRO A 95 5.10 9.19 -17.69
CA PRO A 95 6.00 8.04 -17.82
C PRO A 95 7.44 8.42 -18.18
N THR A 96 7.72 9.67 -18.59
CA THR A 96 8.97 10.05 -19.27
C THR A 96 10.22 9.69 -18.47
N LYS A 97 10.22 9.96 -17.15
CA LYS A 97 11.37 9.66 -16.28
C LYS A 97 11.64 8.16 -16.18
N TYR A 98 10.57 7.38 -15.99
CA TYR A 98 10.66 5.93 -15.85
C TYR A 98 11.11 5.28 -17.16
N VAL A 99 10.45 5.63 -18.27
CA VAL A 99 10.78 5.10 -19.60
C VAL A 99 12.22 5.44 -19.97
N GLY A 100 12.69 6.67 -19.70
CA GLY A 100 14.08 7.06 -19.92
C GLY A 100 15.07 6.16 -19.15
N SER A 101 14.85 5.96 -17.84
CA SER A 101 15.71 5.05 -17.06
C SER A 101 15.64 3.60 -17.52
N TRP A 102 14.46 3.14 -17.92
CA TRP A 102 14.25 1.77 -18.36
C TRP A 102 14.99 1.51 -19.68
N LEU A 103 14.89 2.41 -20.65
CA LEU A 103 15.58 2.32 -21.94
C LEU A 103 17.11 2.40 -21.81
N LEU A 104 17.63 3.08 -20.78
CA LEU A 104 19.08 3.07 -20.50
C LEU A 104 19.56 1.70 -19.98
N GLN A 105 18.69 0.98 -19.28
CA GLN A 105 19.04 -0.29 -18.61
C GLN A 105 18.63 -1.53 -19.42
N HIS A 106 17.60 -1.41 -20.26
CA HIS A 106 16.98 -2.50 -20.99
C HIS A 106 17.00 -2.20 -22.48
N ARG A 107 17.19 -3.24 -23.27
CA ARG A 107 17.23 -3.16 -24.73
C ARG A 107 15.87 -3.51 -25.29
N SER A 108 15.48 -2.83 -26.36
CA SER A 108 14.30 -3.21 -27.13
C SER A 108 14.46 -4.62 -27.71
N ALA A 109 13.34 -5.32 -27.89
CA ALA A 109 13.32 -6.62 -28.56
C ALA A 109 13.90 -6.54 -29.98
N ASP A 110 13.73 -5.39 -30.64
CA ASP A 110 14.21 -5.12 -32.00
C ASP A 110 15.68 -4.65 -32.05
N ASP A 111 16.38 -4.58 -30.92
CA ASP A 111 17.80 -4.24 -30.89
C ASP A 111 18.60 -5.35 -31.58
N LYS A 112 19.28 -5.00 -32.69
CA LYS A 112 20.09 -5.92 -33.51
C LYS A 112 21.26 -6.55 -32.74
N ARG A 113 21.58 -6.05 -31.52
CA ARG A 113 22.56 -6.62 -30.59
C ARG A 113 21.96 -7.62 -29.60
N SER A 114 20.63 -7.72 -29.51
CA SER A 114 19.93 -8.77 -28.77
C SER A 114 20.04 -10.10 -29.53
N ARG A 115 20.08 -11.22 -28.80
CA ARG A 115 20.30 -12.56 -29.38
C ARG A 115 19.23 -12.82 -30.45
N LYS A 116 19.64 -13.07 -31.70
CA LYS A 116 18.72 -13.50 -32.76
C LYS A 116 18.16 -14.87 -32.36
N VAL A 117 16.84 -14.96 -32.22
CA VAL A 117 16.16 -16.26 -32.14
C VAL A 117 16.07 -16.77 -33.57
N GLU A 118 16.66 -17.92 -33.84
CA GLU A 118 16.55 -18.56 -35.15
C GLU A 118 15.08 -18.89 -35.44
N PRO A 119 14.58 -18.63 -36.66
CA PRO A 119 13.23 -19.04 -37.02
C PRO A 119 13.10 -20.55 -36.85
N LEU A 120 12.04 -21.01 -36.20
CA LEU A 120 11.70 -22.43 -36.19
C LEU A 120 11.41 -22.82 -37.65
N GLU A 121 12.28 -23.67 -38.21
CA GLU A 121 12.08 -24.23 -39.55
C GLU A 121 10.75 -24.98 -39.60
N GLN A 122 9.98 -24.68 -40.64
CA GLN A 122 8.63 -25.21 -40.89
C GLN A 122 8.66 -26.66 -41.35
#